data_AF-A0A1Y2W4P0-F1
#
_entry.id   AF-A0A1Y2W4P0-F1
#
_cell.length_a   1.000
_cell.length_b   1.000
_cell.length_c   1.000
_cell.angle_alpha   90.00
_cell.angle_beta   90.00
_cell.angle_gamma   90.00
#
_symmetry.space_group_name_H-M   'P 1'
#
loop_
_entity.id
_entity.type
_entity.pdbx_description
1 polymer ?
#
loop_
_entity_poly.entity_id
_entity_poly.type
_entity_poly.pdbx_seq_one_letter_code
_entity_poly.pdbx_strand_id
1 'polypeptide(L)'
;MAIAQNDANKVTDILRRFPGSLAELNIYGQSPLHLAAAKPQILRLLVEAANLSLLSQIDGIGFTALETAMLLSGTQCMNKSNLSRCRQCACTQCVEILLEAGCSARMHTNERLRGPLSLGKILSPVSELARRRYIYHMKELRDYQLRQFPSDQLLSTKRRVGKTDTTPPQKGSEMYNRNNEEVWSWVYNELDDPHHAELFYRHGFRPHLSLFIHLQQRSITYTSWLVEHSADLFPRSPDGPHLIENSPNTGVISVRYVFYILGHRITRLSSAAFERLGLAVRRRNLTDGCRCNCSTIGCNPFIWMMKGMMERGGKYNAERYASHMFDYFSKCDHQLIALTYTAAIRIATFQALGLTHTCCNPPNAAEGDDDVDNINEEQASLLEFHEELVVEFEKEALKFINYEHDGCQSFPDFWMTCWIARVKEVLDKLDGDKLTDEERKGAEDIGVRWCEPVLEKQKRPYNIRSLEYYMHELDLIFPEYNQPWPEDLNQNLS
;
A
#
# COMPACT_ATOMS: atom_id res chain seq x y z
N MET A 1 -37.35 5.12 -22.37
CA MET A 1 -38.63 4.77 -21.73
C MET A 1 -39.05 3.31 -21.92
N ALA A 2 -39.12 2.77 -23.15
CA ALA A 2 -39.50 1.37 -23.38
C ALA A 2 -38.63 0.35 -22.59
N ILE A 3 -37.31 0.59 -22.57
CA ILE A 3 -36.36 -0.19 -21.75
C ILE A 3 -36.72 -0.12 -20.27
N ALA A 4 -36.99 1.07 -19.73
CA ALA A 4 -37.37 1.25 -18.32
C ALA A 4 -38.67 0.49 -17.96
N GLN A 5 -39.63 0.45 -18.90
CA GLN A 5 -40.91 -0.27 -18.76
C GLN A 5 -40.79 -1.79 -18.96
N ASN A 6 -39.62 -2.30 -19.34
CA ASN A 6 -39.40 -3.70 -19.67
C ASN A 6 -40.28 -4.20 -20.85
N ASP A 7 -40.59 -3.33 -21.81
CA ASP A 7 -41.42 -3.64 -22.98
C ASP A 7 -40.55 -4.02 -24.18
N ALA A 8 -40.32 -5.33 -24.36
CA ALA A 8 -39.48 -5.86 -25.42
C ALA A 8 -40.04 -5.59 -26.83
N ASN A 9 -41.37 -5.67 -27.01
CA ASN A 9 -42.02 -5.45 -28.31
C ASN A 9 -41.79 -4.02 -28.77
N LYS A 10 -41.99 -3.05 -27.87
CA LYS A 10 -41.78 -1.64 -28.16
C LYS A 10 -40.30 -1.32 -28.42
N VAL A 11 -39.37 -1.99 -27.73
CA VAL A 11 -37.93 -1.87 -28.02
C VAL A 11 -37.63 -2.36 -29.44
N THR A 12 -38.15 -3.52 -29.85
CA THR A 12 -37.99 -4.06 -31.21
C THR A 12 -38.54 -3.10 -32.26
N ASP A 13 -39.74 -2.57 -32.05
CA ASP A 13 -40.36 -1.61 -32.96
C ASP A 13 -39.54 -0.32 -33.11
N ILE A 14 -38.98 0.17 -32.00
CA ILE A 14 -38.10 1.35 -32.01
C ILE A 14 -36.81 1.06 -32.77
N LEU A 15 -36.13 -0.05 -32.48
CA LEU A 15 -34.87 -0.41 -33.18
C LEU A 15 -35.07 -0.59 -34.67
N ARG A 16 -36.21 -1.15 -35.09
CA ARG A 16 -36.54 -1.33 -36.51
C ARG A 16 -36.77 0.00 -37.23
N ARG A 17 -37.41 0.97 -36.56
CA ARG A 17 -37.74 2.28 -37.15
C ARG A 17 -36.59 3.28 -37.04
N PHE A 18 -35.81 3.20 -35.97
CA PHE A 18 -34.79 4.17 -35.59
C PHE A 18 -33.53 3.42 -35.08
N PRO A 19 -32.77 2.74 -35.94
CA PRO A 19 -31.59 1.97 -35.51
C PRO A 19 -30.53 2.84 -34.80
N GLY A 20 -30.46 4.13 -35.14
CA GLY A 20 -29.59 5.10 -34.46
C GLY A 20 -29.93 5.34 -32.99
N SER A 21 -31.11 4.94 -32.52
CA SER A 21 -31.51 5.08 -31.11
C SER A 21 -30.61 4.27 -30.16
N LEU A 22 -29.87 3.29 -30.68
CA LEU A 22 -28.94 2.47 -29.91
C LEU A 22 -27.73 3.27 -29.37
N ALA A 23 -27.40 4.38 -30.04
CA ALA A 23 -26.32 5.29 -29.65
C ALA A 23 -26.80 6.46 -28.77
N GLU A 24 -28.09 6.57 -28.48
CA GLU A 24 -28.64 7.63 -27.63
C GLU A 24 -28.09 7.52 -26.21
N LEU A 25 -27.94 8.68 -25.55
CA LEU A 25 -27.49 8.76 -24.17
C LEU A 25 -28.50 9.55 -23.34
N ASN A 26 -28.74 9.09 -22.12
CA ASN A 26 -29.50 9.87 -21.15
C ASN A 26 -28.62 10.94 -20.48
N ILE A 27 -29.19 11.70 -19.55
CA ILE A 27 -28.50 12.76 -18.79
C ILE A 27 -27.31 12.27 -17.95
N TYR A 28 -27.22 10.96 -17.68
CA TYR A 28 -26.11 10.33 -16.96
C TYR A 28 -25.07 9.71 -17.92
N GLY A 29 -25.19 9.98 -19.23
CA GLY A 29 -24.34 9.38 -20.26
C GLY A 29 -24.61 7.89 -20.51
N GLN A 30 -25.69 7.33 -19.97
CA GLN A 30 -25.99 5.90 -20.11
C GLN A 30 -26.66 5.60 -21.45
N SER A 31 -26.11 4.62 -22.17
CA SER A 31 -26.70 4.08 -23.39
C SER A 31 -27.85 3.10 -23.10
N PRO A 32 -28.68 2.74 -24.10
CA PRO A 32 -29.66 1.67 -24.01
C PRO A 32 -29.14 0.36 -23.38
N LEU A 33 -27.89 0.00 -23.66
CA LEU A 33 -27.24 -1.21 -23.12
C LEU A 33 -27.06 -1.13 -21.60
N HIS A 34 -26.66 0.03 -21.07
CA HIS A 34 -26.55 0.25 -19.62
C HIS A 34 -27.91 0.15 -18.93
N LEU A 35 -28.95 0.74 -19.52
CA LEU A 35 -30.31 0.70 -18.98
C LEU A 35 -30.92 -0.71 -19.01
N ALA A 36 -30.44 -1.57 -19.92
CA ALA A 36 -30.87 -2.96 -20.04
C ALA A 36 -29.98 -3.96 -19.26
N ALA A 37 -28.96 -3.50 -18.53
CA ALA A 37 -27.99 -4.34 -17.81
C ALA A 37 -28.59 -5.27 -16.73
N ALA A 38 -29.87 -5.08 -16.41
CA ALA A 38 -30.67 -5.89 -15.48
C ALA A 38 -31.86 -6.59 -16.15
N LYS A 39 -31.97 -6.53 -17.49
CA LYS A 39 -33.16 -6.93 -18.26
C LYS A 39 -32.77 -7.89 -19.39
N PRO A 40 -32.59 -9.20 -19.09
CA PRO A 40 -31.98 -10.15 -20.02
C PRO A 40 -32.65 -10.20 -21.40
N GLN A 41 -33.98 -10.19 -21.44
CA GLN A 41 -34.74 -10.26 -22.69
C GLN A 41 -34.50 -9.03 -23.58
N ILE A 42 -34.53 -7.83 -23.00
CA ILE A 42 -34.26 -6.58 -23.73
C ILE A 42 -32.80 -6.51 -24.13
N LEU A 43 -31.90 -6.90 -23.23
CA LEU A 43 -30.47 -6.85 -23.48
C LEU A 43 -30.06 -7.72 -24.67
N ARG A 44 -30.65 -8.92 -24.85
CA ARG A 44 -30.43 -9.75 -26.04
C ARG A 44 -30.77 -9.02 -27.34
N LEU A 45 -31.93 -8.37 -27.39
CA LEU A 45 -32.35 -7.59 -28.56
C LEU A 45 -31.40 -6.44 -28.87
N LEU A 46 -30.93 -5.74 -27.83
CA LEU A 46 -30.00 -4.61 -28.01
C LEU A 46 -28.62 -5.10 -28.46
N VAL A 47 -28.13 -6.21 -27.90
CA VAL A 47 -26.83 -6.81 -28.23
C VAL A 47 -26.81 -7.33 -29.67
N GLU A 48 -27.87 -7.97 -30.13
CA GLU A 48 -28.01 -8.43 -31.53
C GLU A 48 -27.96 -7.27 -32.54
N ALA A 49 -28.42 -6.08 -32.14
CA ALA A 49 -28.38 -4.87 -32.95
C ALA A 49 -27.09 -4.04 -32.78
N ALA A 50 -26.27 -4.32 -31.77
CA ALA A 50 -25.10 -3.53 -31.41
C ALA A 50 -23.84 -3.97 -32.18
N ASN A 51 -22.94 -3.00 -32.40
CA ASN A 51 -21.56 -3.29 -32.78
C ASN A 51 -20.63 -3.22 -31.55
N LEU A 52 -19.39 -3.70 -31.69
CA LEU A 52 -18.41 -3.72 -30.60
C LEU A 52 -18.15 -2.33 -29.99
N SER A 53 -18.18 -1.26 -30.80
CA SER A 53 -17.96 0.11 -30.32
C SER A 53 -19.06 0.54 -29.33
N LEU A 54 -20.31 0.18 -29.60
CA LEU A 54 -21.45 0.48 -28.72
C LEU A 54 -21.43 -0.40 -27.47
N LEU A 55 -21.01 -1.66 -27.59
CA LEU A 55 -20.83 -2.58 -26.46
C LEU A 55 -19.74 -2.11 -25.49
N SER A 56 -18.68 -1.48 -26.00
CA SER A 56 -17.59 -0.91 -25.19
C SER A 56 -17.85 0.52 -24.68
N GLN A 57 -19.03 1.09 -24.95
CA GLN A 57 -19.35 2.45 -24.55
C GLN A 57 -19.37 2.58 -23.02
N ILE A 58 -18.83 3.68 -22.51
CA ILE A 58 -18.85 4.03 -21.08
C ILE A 58 -19.93 5.08 -20.79
N ASP A 59 -20.55 4.99 -19.62
CA ASP A 59 -21.47 6.00 -19.11
C ASP A 59 -20.73 7.24 -18.56
N GLY A 60 -21.48 8.22 -18.06
CA GLY A 60 -20.92 9.45 -17.49
C GLY A 60 -20.10 9.24 -16.21
N ILE A 61 -20.15 8.05 -15.61
CA ILE A 61 -19.35 7.65 -14.45
C ILE A 61 -18.16 6.79 -14.89
N GLY A 62 -18.09 6.38 -16.16
CA GLY A 62 -16.99 5.60 -16.71
C GLY A 62 -17.18 4.09 -16.63
N PHE A 63 -18.41 3.60 -16.45
CA PHE A 63 -18.73 2.17 -16.49
C PHE A 63 -19.22 1.76 -17.87
N THR A 64 -18.84 0.55 -18.30
CA THR A 64 -19.45 -0.15 -19.42
C THR A 64 -20.75 -0.84 -19.02
N ALA A 65 -21.55 -1.25 -20.01
CA ALA A 65 -22.74 -2.06 -19.78
C ALA A 65 -22.43 -3.38 -19.05
N LEU A 66 -21.27 -3.99 -19.33
CA LEU A 66 -20.80 -5.20 -18.64
C LEU A 66 -20.52 -4.92 -17.16
N GLU A 67 -19.78 -3.86 -16.85
CA GLU A 67 -19.48 -3.48 -15.46
C GLU A 67 -20.77 -3.16 -14.70
N THR A 68 -21.72 -2.46 -15.34
CA THR A 68 -23.04 -2.19 -14.76
C THR A 68 -23.80 -3.50 -14.48
N ALA A 69 -23.83 -4.44 -15.42
CA ALA A 69 -24.48 -5.74 -15.24
C ALA A 69 -23.83 -6.55 -14.11
N MET A 70 -22.49 -6.50 -14.00
CA MET A 70 -21.75 -7.15 -12.90
C MET A 70 -22.15 -6.56 -11.54
N LEU A 71 -22.17 -5.23 -11.40
CA LEU A 71 -22.58 -4.56 -10.17
C LEU A 71 -24.02 -4.92 -9.79
N LEU A 72 -24.95 -4.87 -10.75
CA LEU A 72 -26.35 -5.21 -10.53
C LEU A 72 -26.54 -6.69 -10.17
N SER A 73 -25.71 -7.59 -10.70
CA SER A 73 -25.77 -9.03 -10.33
C SER A 73 -25.67 -9.24 -8.82
N GLY A 74 -24.87 -8.43 -8.14
CA GLY A 74 -24.71 -8.46 -6.69
C GLY A 74 -26.01 -8.14 -5.96
N THR A 75 -26.64 -7.04 -6.36
CA THR A 75 -27.91 -6.58 -5.78
C THR A 75 -29.09 -7.49 -6.09
N GLN A 76 -29.08 -8.18 -7.23
CA GLN A 76 -30.14 -9.09 -7.67
C GLN A 76 -29.97 -10.51 -7.13
N CYS A 77 -28.78 -10.85 -6.64
CA CYS A 77 -28.51 -12.19 -6.12
C CYS A 77 -29.12 -12.38 -4.73
N MET A 78 -30.26 -13.08 -4.68
CA MET A 78 -30.91 -13.48 -3.42
C MET A 78 -30.04 -14.41 -2.55
N ASN A 79 -29.00 -15.01 -3.14
CA ASN A 79 -28.17 -16.03 -2.50
C ASN A 79 -26.84 -15.49 -1.94
N LYS A 80 -26.58 -14.17 -2.07
CA LYS A 80 -25.33 -13.52 -1.62
C LYS A 80 -24.09 -14.34 -2.03
N SER A 81 -23.29 -14.76 -1.04
CA SER A 81 -22.03 -15.50 -1.21
C SER A 81 -22.20 -17.02 -1.35
N ASN A 82 -23.43 -17.56 -1.30
CA ASN A 82 -23.64 -19.01 -1.33
C ASN A 82 -23.68 -19.56 -2.77
N LEU A 83 -22.55 -20.09 -3.22
CA LEU A 83 -22.34 -20.61 -4.57
C LEU A 83 -23.31 -21.75 -4.93
N SER A 84 -23.60 -22.67 -4.00
CA SER A 84 -24.42 -23.85 -4.31
C SER A 84 -25.87 -23.46 -4.65
N ARG A 85 -26.37 -22.39 -4.03
CA ARG A 85 -27.69 -21.82 -4.32
C ARG A 85 -27.70 -20.89 -5.53
N CYS A 86 -26.54 -20.39 -5.96
CA CYS A 86 -26.43 -19.45 -7.06
C CYS A 86 -26.43 -20.12 -8.45
N ARG A 87 -26.22 -21.44 -8.57
CA ARG A 87 -26.08 -22.17 -9.86
C ARG A 87 -27.24 -22.01 -10.85
N GLN A 88 -28.44 -21.67 -10.37
CA GLN A 88 -29.64 -21.44 -11.20
C GLN A 88 -30.17 -20.00 -11.07
N CYS A 89 -29.35 -19.08 -10.54
CA CYS A 89 -29.79 -17.72 -10.28
C CYS A 89 -29.73 -16.87 -11.56
N ALA A 90 -30.82 -16.16 -11.84
CA ALA A 90 -30.92 -15.25 -12.97
C ALA A 90 -29.99 -14.02 -12.89
N CYS A 91 -29.35 -13.78 -11.72
CA CYS A 91 -28.48 -12.62 -11.49
C CYS A 91 -27.28 -12.53 -12.45
N THR A 92 -26.94 -13.62 -13.14
CA THR A 92 -25.80 -13.67 -14.08
C THR A 92 -26.19 -13.60 -15.54
N GLN A 93 -27.49 -13.67 -15.88
CA GLN A 93 -27.93 -13.78 -17.28
C GLN A 93 -27.46 -12.59 -18.14
N CYS A 94 -27.56 -11.36 -17.62
CA CYS A 94 -27.10 -10.18 -18.36
C CYS A 94 -25.57 -10.14 -18.53
N VAL A 95 -24.83 -10.65 -17.54
CA VAL A 95 -23.38 -10.78 -17.61
C VAL A 95 -22.99 -11.79 -18.70
N GLU A 96 -23.63 -12.97 -18.71
CA GLU A 96 -23.38 -14.00 -19.72
C GLU A 96 -23.69 -13.48 -21.13
N ILE A 97 -24.83 -12.81 -21.35
CA ILE A 97 -25.19 -12.21 -22.64
C ILE A 97 -24.10 -11.23 -23.13
N LEU A 98 -23.59 -10.38 -22.25
CA LEU A 98 -22.58 -9.38 -22.63
C LEU A 98 -21.21 -10.01 -22.89
N LEU A 99 -20.79 -11.00 -22.10
CA LEU A 99 -19.55 -11.74 -22.32
C LEU A 99 -19.60 -12.53 -23.64
N GLU A 100 -20.73 -13.18 -23.95
CA GLU A 100 -20.96 -13.89 -25.22
C GLU A 100 -20.93 -12.93 -26.43
N ALA A 101 -21.36 -11.68 -26.25
CA ALA A 101 -21.28 -10.63 -27.26
C ALA A 101 -19.86 -10.10 -27.52
N GLY A 102 -18.85 -10.62 -26.81
CA GLY A 102 -17.47 -10.17 -26.91
C GLY A 102 -17.15 -8.94 -26.07
N CYS A 103 -17.99 -8.58 -25.09
CA CYS A 103 -17.62 -7.55 -24.12
C CYS A 103 -16.52 -8.09 -23.21
N SER A 104 -15.36 -7.45 -23.20
CA SER A 104 -14.32 -7.67 -22.19
C SER A 104 -14.23 -6.45 -21.30
N ALA A 105 -14.14 -6.64 -19.98
CA ALA A 105 -13.85 -5.50 -19.12
C ALA A 105 -12.36 -5.16 -19.27
N ARG A 106 -12.11 -3.90 -19.67
CA ARG A 106 -10.82 -3.22 -19.73
C ARG A 106 -9.63 -4.15 -19.93
N MET A 107 -9.38 -4.55 -21.18
CA MET A 107 -7.99 -4.83 -21.56
C MET A 107 -7.20 -3.53 -21.41
N HIS A 108 -5.97 -3.63 -20.91
CA HIS A 108 -5.02 -2.56 -20.55
C HIS A 108 -4.77 -1.51 -21.68
N THR A 109 -5.80 -0.77 -22.07
CA THR A 109 -5.82 0.11 -23.22
C THR A 109 -6.15 1.52 -22.75
N ASN A 110 -5.13 2.37 -22.87
CA ASN A 110 -5.11 3.81 -22.62
C ASN A 110 -5.42 4.27 -21.19
N GLU A 111 -4.44 4.92 -20.56
CA GLU A 111 -4.59 5.71 -19.32
C GLU A 111 -5.74 6.74 -19.40
N ARG A 112 -6.12 7.15 -20.61
CA ARG A 112 -7.24 8.05 -20.89
C ARG A 112 -8.64 7.43 -20.70
N LEU A 113 -8.75 6.10 -20.63
CA LEU A 113 -10.01 5.37 -20.43
C LEU A 113 -10.13 4.75 -19.02
N ARG A 114 -9.27 5.13 -18.07
CA ARG A 114 -9.49 4.80 -16.66
C ARG A 114 -10.78 5.49 -16.19
N GLY A 115 -11.90 4.79 -16.19
CA GLY A 115 -12.99 5.14 -15.29
C GLY A 115 -12.57 4.91 -13.82
N PRO A 116 -13.36 5.41 -12.86
CA PRO A 116 -12.90 5.78 -11.52
C PRO A 116 -12.58 4.61 -10.59
N LEU A 117 -12.96 3.37 -10.93
CA LEU A 117 -12.82 2.21 -10.05
C LEU A 117 -11.81 1.19 -10.59
N SER A 118 -10.99 0.65 -9.68
CA SER A 118 -10.12 -0.49 -9.95
C SER A 118 -10.93 -1.78 -10.07
N LEU A 119 -10.37 -2.81 -10.72
CA LEU A 119 -11.04 -4.10 -10.89
C LEU A 119 -11.53 -4.68 -9.56
N GLY A 120 -10.73 -4.61 -8.49
CA GLY A 120 -11.12 -5.08 -7.16
C GLY A 120 -12.41 -4.43 -6.63
N LYS A 121 -12.57 -3.12 -6.84
CA LYS A 121 -13.77 -2.38 -6.46
C LYS A 121 -14.98 -2.78 -7.30
N ILE A 122 -14.78 -3.11 -8.57
CA ILE A 122 -15.85 -3.64 -9.43
C ILE A 122 -16.25 -5.04 -8.95
N LEU A 123 -15.29 -5.92 -8.65
CA LEU A 123 -15.56 -7.31 -8.28
C LEU A 123 -16.16 -7.48 -6.87
N SER A 124 -15.89 -6.57 -5.94
CA SER A 124 -16.33 -6.66 -4.54
C SER A 124 -17.85 -6.82 -4.38
N PRO A 125 -18.71 -5.96 -4.96
CA PRO A 125 -20.16 -6.08 -4.82
C PRO A 125 -20.79 -7.17 -5.70
N VAL A 126 -20.04 -7.80 -6.61
CA VAL A 126 -20.57 -8.73 -7.63
C VAL A 126 -21.00 -10.05 -6.99
N SER A 127 -22.05 -10.68 -7.54
CA SER A 127 -22.41 -12.04 -7.14
C SER A 127 -21.26 -13.02 -7.39
N GLU A 128 -21.07 -14.00 -6.51
CA GLU A 128 -19.96 -14.97 -6.63
C GLU A 128 -19.99 -15.72 -7.98
N LEU A 129 -21.19 -16.02 -8.51
CA LEU A 129 -21.31 -16.68 -9.81
C LEU A 129 -20.90 -15.76 -10.97
N ALA A 130 -21.37 -14.50 -10.99
CA ALA A 130 -20.97 -13.54 -12.04
C ALA A 130 -19.46 -13.28 -12.01
N ARG A 131 -18.86 -13.17 -10.82
CA ARG A 131 -17.41 -13.03 -10.65
C ARG A 131 -16.66 -14.20 -11.29
N ARG A 132 -17.08 -15.44 -11.02
CA ARG A 132 -16.46 -16.64 -11.62
C ARG A 132 -16.63 -16.71 -13.13
N ARG A 133 -17.82 -16.37 -13.65
CA ARG A 133 -18.08 -16.32 -15.10
C ARG A 133 -17.18 -15.32 -15.79
N TYR A 134 -17.06 -14.13 -15.22
CA TYR A 134 -16.16 -13.10 -15.71
C TYR A 134 -14.70 -13.57 -15.72
N ILE A 135 -14.20 -14.14 -14.62
CA ILE A 135 -12.81 -14.65 -14.53
C ILE A 135 -12.56 -15.77 -15.53
N TYR A 136 -13.53 -16.68 -15.72
CA TYR A 136 -13.45 -17.74 -16.71
C TYR A 136 -13.37 -17.17 -18.13
N HIS A 137 -14.20 -16.18 -18.47
CA HIS A 137 -14.14 -15.51 -19.75
C HIS A 137 -12.79 -14.81 -19.98
N MET A 138 -12.26 -14.12 -18.96
CA MET A 138 -10.93 -13.51 -19.01
C MET A 138 -9.82 -14.55 -19.26
N LYS A 139 -9.94 -15.75 -18.67
CA LYS A 139 -9.04 -16.86 -18.94
C LYS A 139 -9.13 -17.30 -20.42
N GLU A 140 -10.33 -17.46 -20.96
CA GLU A 140 -10.52 -17.84 -22.36
C GLU A 140 -9.93 -16.80 -23.33
N LEU A 141 -10.13 -15.51 -23.05
CA LEU A 141 -9.52 -14.41 -23.81
C LEU A 141 -8.00 -14.46 -23.76
N ARG A 142 -7.41 -14.63 -22.57
CA ARG A 142 -5.96 -14.83 -22.41
C ARG A 142 -5.49 -16.01 -23.24
N ASP A 143 -6.09 -17.18 -23.06
CA ASP A 143 -5.67 -18.42 -23.72
C ASP A 143 -5.83 -18.30 -25.26
N TYR A 144 -6.85 -17.58 -25.73
CA TYR A 144 -7.02 -17.26 -27.15
C TYR A 144 -5.89 -16.36 -27.67
N GLN A 145 -5.56 -15.27 -26.98
CA GLN A 145 -4.46 -14.37 -27.36
C GLN A 145 -3.11 -15.08 -27.37
N LEU A 146 -2.84 -15.92 -26.37
CA LEU A 146 -1.64 -16.74 -26.30
C LEU A 146 -1.52 -17.71 -27.49
N ARG A 147 -2.64 -18.27 -27.96
CA ARG A 147 -2.67 -19.13 -29.16
C ARG A 147 -2.48 -18.37 -30.46
N GLN A 148 -3.00 -17.14 -30.55
CA GLN A 148 -2.89 -16.33 -31.77
C GLN A 148 -1.51 -15.73 -31.98
N PHE A 149 -0.77 -15.49 -30.89
CA PHE A 149 0.58 -14.92 -30.94
C PHE A 149 1.58 -15.80 -30.19
N PRO A 150 1.95 -16.98 -30.74
CA PRO A 150 3.02 -17.80 -30.16
C PRO A 150 4.33 -17.00 -30.15
N SER A 151 5.02 -16.98 -29.01
CA SER A 151 6.24 -16.21 -28.75
C SER A 151 7.35 -16.38 -29.81
N ASP A 152 7.30 -17.44 -30.61
CA ASP A 152 8.31 -17.79 -31.62
C ASP A 152 8.31 -16.89 -32.87
N GLN A 153 7.22 -16.17 -33.18
CA GLN A 153 7.21 -15.28 -34.36
C GLN A 153 7.96 -13.95 -34.14
N LEU A 154 8.27 -13.57 -32.90
CA LEU A 154 9.00 -12.33 -32.57
C LEU A 154 10.53 -12.49 -32.53
N LEU A 155 11.05 -13.72 -32.62
CA LEU A 155 12.50 -13.97 -32.69
C LEU A 155 13.07 -13.94 -34.12
N SER A 156 12.22 -13.95 -35.16
CA SER A 156 12.67 -14.04 -36.55
C SER A 156 13.07 -12.69 -37.18
N THR A 157 12.73 -11.55 -36.57
CA THR A 157 13.12 -10.21 -37.06
C THR A 157 14.51 -9.74 -36.63
N LYS A 158 15.31 -10.58 -35.93
CA LYS A 158 16.69 -10.22 -35.50
C LYS A 158 17.79 -10.47 -36.54
N ARG A 159 17.49 -10.87 -37.78
CA ARG A 159 18.52 -11.05 -38.83
C ARG A 159 18.11 -10.44 -40.17
N ARG A 160 18.07 -9.11 -40.25
CA ARG A 160 18.43 -8.33 -41.46
C ARG A 160 18.38 -6.83 -41.15
N VAL A 161 19.43 -6.30 -40.53
CA VAL A 161 19.81 -4.90 -40.73
C VAL A 161 21.33 -4.88 -40.91
N GLY A 162 21.73 -5.08 -42.16
CA GLY A 162 23.06 -4.72 -42.64
C GLY A 162 22.95 -3.41 -43.40
N LYS A 163 23.52 -2.35 -42.80
CA LYS A 163 24.09 -1.14 -43.41
C LYS A 163 23.21 -0.16 -44.22
N THR A 164 23.43 1.11 -43.85
CA THR A 164 23.31 2.39 -44.58
C THR A 164 21.91 2.86 -44.98
N ASP A 165 21.36 3.87 -44.29
CA ASP A 165 21.45 5.27 -44.73
C ASP A 165 20.88 6.25 -43.69
N THR A 166 21.42 7.47 -43.71
CA THR A 166 21.13 8.57 -42.80
C THR A 166 19.80 9.25 -43.09
N THR A 167 18.80 9.11 -42.21
CA THR A 167 17.73 10.10 -41.94
C THR A 167 16.94 9.69 -40.68
N PRO A 168 16.59 10.60 -39.75
CA PRO A 168 15.91 10.23 -38.52
C PRO A 168 14.40 10.10 -38.74
N PRO A 169 13.75 8.96 -38.46
CA PRO A 169 12.31 8.89 -38.42
C PRO A 169 11.77 9.36 -37.07
N GLN A 170 10.64 10.05 -37.14
CA GLN A 170 9.92 10.69 -36.05
C GLN A 170 9.45 9.69 -34.98
N LYS A 171 9.41 10.19 -33.73
CA LYS A 171 8.86 9.56 -32.52
C LYS A 171 7.54 8.81 -32.79
N GLY A 172 7.64 7.50 -32.94
CA GLY A 172 6.53 6.55 -32.78
C GLY A 172 6.92 5.59 -31.67
N SER A 173 6.16 5.63 -30.57
CA SER A 173 6.21 4.73 -29.40
C SER A 173 6.72 3.31 -29.74
N GLU A 174 7.98 3.03 -29.41
CA GLU A 174 8.55 1.68 -29.51
C GLU A 174 7.91 0.79 -28.42
N MET A 175 7.10 -0.16 -28.89
CA MET A 175 6.55 -1.26 -28.12
C MET A 175 7.68 -2.12 -27.54
N TYR A 176 7.79 -2.14 -26.22
CA TYR A 176 8.60 -3.14 -25.52
C TYR A 176 7.99 -4.54 -25.71
N ASN A 177 8.75 -5.42 -26.34
CA ASN A 177 8.52 -6.87 -26.34
C ASN A 177 8.60 -7.40 -24.90
N ARG A 178 7.45 -7.62 -24.27
CA ARG A 178 7.32 -8.32 -22.99
C ARG A 178 6.85 -9.75 -23.21
N ASN A 179 7.33 -10.68 -22.38
CA ASN A 179 6.83 -12.06 -22.39
C ASN A 179 5.31 -12.07 -22.25
N ASN A 180 4.64 -12.93 -23.01
CA ASN A 180 3.17 -13.03 -23.04
C ASN A 180 2.51 -13.28 -21.66
N GLU A 181 3.23 -13.87 -20.68
CA GLU A 181 2.75 -14.01 -19.30
C GLU A 181 2.73 -12.68 -18.53
N GLU A 182 3.61 -11.73 -18.86
CA GLU A 182 3.65 -10.40 -18.23
C GLU A 182 2.44 -9.55 -18.61
N VAL A 183 1.85 -9.78 -19.79
CA VAL A 183 0.73 -9.02 -20.36
C VAL A 183 -0.55 -9.12 -19.52
N TRP A 184 -0.69 -10.14 -18.68
CA TRP A 184 -1.91 -10.36 -17.87
C TRP A 184 -1.71 -10.16 -16.37
N SER A 185 -0.47 -9.89 -15.96
CA SER A 185 -0.13 -9.66 -14.56
C SER A 185 -0.73 -8.37 -13.98
N TRP A 186 -1.10 -7.41 -14.84
CA TRP A 186 -1.77 -6.17 -14.45
C TRP A 186 -3.05 -6.39 -13.65
N VAL A 187 -3.72 -7.53 -13.80
CA VAL A 187 -4.92 -7.86 -13.03
C VAL A 187 -4.62 -7.72 -11.54
N TYR A 188 -3.46 -8.17 -11.08
CA TYR A 188 -3.05 -8.05 -9.68
C TYR A 188 -2.71 -6.61 -9.26
N ASN A 189 -2.37 -5.72 -10.21
CA ASN A 189 -2.28 -4.29 -9.89
C ASN A 189 -3.64 -3.66 -9.63
N GLU A 190 -4.73 -4.25 -10.13
CA GLU A 190 -6.08 -3.70 -10.03
C GLU A 190 -6.92 -4.33 -8.89
N LEU A 191 -6.38 -5.37 -8.24
CA LEU A 191 -7.00 -6.04 -7.11
C LEU A 191 -6.46 -5.54 -5.76
N ASP A 192 -7.28 -5.68 -4.72
CA ASP A 192 -6.98 -5.34 -3.33
C ASP A 192 -7.48 -6.37 -2.32
N ASP A 193 -8.12 -7.43 -2.81
CA ASP A 193 -8.74 -8.49 -2.01
C ASP A 193 -8.09 -9.85 -2.32
N PRO A 194 -7.60 -10.60 -1.31
CA PRO A 194 -6.96 -11.90 -1.49
C PRO A 194 -7.85 -12.93 -2.16
N HIS A 195 -9.14 -12.94 -1.85
CA HIS A 195 -10.08 -13.89 -2.40
C HIS A 195 -10.27 -13.67 -3.91
N HIS A 196 -10.32 -12.42 -4.37
CA HIS A 196 -10.31 -12.14 -5.81
C HIS A 196 -9.01 -12.57 -6.48
N ALA A 197 -7.86 -12.28 -5.88
CA ALA A 197 -6.55 -12.69 -6.39
C ALA A 197 -6.44 -14.21 -6.55
N GLU A 198 -6.89 -14.94 -5.54
CA GLU A 198 -6.92 -16.40 -5.49
C GLU A 198 -7.75 -16.98 -6.64
N LEU A 199 -8.92 -16.38 -6.93
CA LEU A 199 -9.76 -16.83 -8.04
C LEU A 199 -9.04 -16.69 -9.39
N PHE A 200 -8.35 -15.57 -9.63
CA PHE A 200 -7.53 -15.41 -10.84
C PHE A 200 -6.36 -16.40 -10.86
N TYR A 201 -5.66 -16.56 -9.74
CA TYR A 201 -4.51 -17.47 -9.63
C TYR A 201 -4.87 -18.92 -10.00
N ARG A 202 -6.01 -19.41 -9.52
CA ARG A 202 -6.54 -20.75 -9.85
C ARG A 202 -6.87 -20.93 -11.33
N HIS A 203 -7.12 -19.85 -12.06
CA HIS A 203 -7.35 -19.87 -13.51
C HIS A 203 -6.05 -19.66 -14.31
N GLY A 204 -4.89 -19.78 -13.67
CA GLY A 204 -3.58 -19.73 -14.33
C GLY A 204 -3.01 -18.33 -14.50
N PHE A 205 -3.67 -17.30 -13.96
CA PHE A 205 -3.06 -15.96 -13.92
C PHE A 205 -1.91 -15.99 -12.90
N ARG A 206 -0.85 -15.23 -13.15
CA ARG A 206 0.32 -15.18 -12.28
C ARG A 206 0.66 -13.73 -11.94
N PRO A 207 0.95 -13.43 -10.67
CA PRO A 207 1.42 -12.11 -10.29
C PRO A 207 2.79 -11.84 -10.91
N HIS A 208 3.03 -10.61 -11.38
CA HIS A 208 4.36 -10.22 -11.83
C HIS A 208 5.32 -10.07 -10.64
N LEU A 209 6.60 -10.31 -10.90
CA LEU A 209 7.70 -10.10 -9.95
C LEU A 209 7.88 -8.62 -9.57
N SER A 210 7.23 -7.67 -10.25
CA SER A 210 7.38 -6.23 -9.99
C SER A 210 6.11 -5.55 -9.46
N LEU A 211 5.08 -6.32 -9.07
CA LEU A 211 3.80 -5.76 -8.59
C LEU A 211 3.97 -4.90 -7.32
N PHE A 212 5.05 -5.09 -6.57
CA PHE A 212 5.28 -4.41 -5.29
C PHE A 212 5.53 -2.90 -5.43
N ILE A 213 5.87 -2.41 -6.62
CA ILE A 213 6.15 -0.98 -6.85
C ILE A 213 4.89 -0.11 -6.63
N HIS A 214 3.68 -0.67 -6.78
CA HIS A 214 2.41 0.07 -6.69
C HIS A 214 1.57 -0.24 -5.44
N LEU A 215 2.11 -0.96 -4.45
CA LEU A 215 1.35 -1.43 -3.28
C LEU A 215 1.07 -0.39 -2.20
N GLN A 216 1.41 0.89 -2.43
CA GLN A 216 1.34 1.93 -1.39
C GLN A 216 -0.04 2.07 -0.71
N GLN A 217 -1.10 1.54 -1.33
CA GLN A 217 -2.50 1.67 -0.88
C GLN A 217 -3.25 0.34 -0.68
N ARG A 218 -2.58 -0.82 -0.72
CA ARG A 218 -3.27 -2.13 -0.70
C ARG A 218 -3.47 -2.69 0.71
N SER A 219 -4.45 -3.59 0.86
CA SER A 219 -4.70 -4.31 2.12
C SER A 219 -3.50 -5.19 2.48
N ILE A 220 -3.19 -5.30 3.77
CA ILE A 220 -2.11 -6.16 4.25
C ILE A 220 -2.36 -7.62 3.88
N THR A 221 -3.61 -8.07 4.01
CA THR A 221 -3.99 -9.45 3.68
C THR A 221 -3.70 -9.77 2.21
N TYR A 222 -3.89 -8.79 1.32
CA TYR A 222 -3.58 -8.91 -0.10
C TYR A 222 -2.07 -8.96 -0.36
N THR A 223 -1.31 -8.10 0.33
CA THR A 223 0.14 -8.11 0.27
C THR A 223 0.71 -9.45 0.73
N SER A 224 0.23 -10.01 1.84
CA SER A 224 0.62 -11.35 2.29
C SER A 224 0.30 -12.42 1.24
N TRP A 225 -0.89 -12.36 0.63
CA TRP A 225 -1.27 -13.28 -0.44
C TRP A 225 -0.31 -13.20 -1.64
N LEU A 226 0.10 -12.00 -2.07
CA LEU A 226 1.06 -11.83 -3.17
C LEU A 226 2.40 -12.52 -2.86
N VAL A 227 2.90 -12.35 -1.63
CA VAL A 227 4.15 -12.98 -1.17
C VAL A 227 4.05 -14.51 -1.20
N GLU A 228 2.90 -15.08 -0.80
CA GLU A 228 2.65 -16.53 -0.85
C GLU A 228 2.65 -17.09 -2.27
N HIS A 229 2.19 -16.28 -3.23
CA HIS A 229 1.99 -16.71 -4.62
C HIS A 229 3.17 -16.35 -5.53
N SER A 230 4.38 -16.33 -4.94
CA SER A 230 5.65 -16.12 -5.64
C SER A 230 5.76 -14.78 -6.37
N ALA A 231 4.94 -13.79 -6.00
CA ALA A 231 5.23 -12.43 -6.41
C ALA A 231 6.58 -12.05 -5.78
N ASP A 232 7.56 -11.73 -6.61
CA ASP A 232 8.87 -11.37 -6.11
C ASP A 232 8.76 -10.02 -5.39
N LEU A 233 8.98 -10.04 -4.09
CA LEU A 233 9.16 -8.81 -3.32
C LEU A 233 10.35 -8.01 -3.87
N PHE A 234 11.35 -8.68 -4.44
CA PHE A 234 12.67 -8.15 -4.72
C PHE A 234 13.05 -8.33 -6.19
N PRO A 235 12.33 -7.71 -7.14
CA PRO A 235 12.72 -7.79 -8.54
C PRO A 235 14.15 -7.24 -8.69
N ARG A 236 15.11 -8.12 -8.97
CA ARG A 236 16.37 -7.73 -9.60
C ARG A 236 16.03 -7.52 -11.05
N SER A 237 15.91 -6.26 -11.49
CA SER A 237 15.78 -6.01 -12.92
C SER A 237 17.02 -6.56 -13.64
N PRO A 238 16.89 -7.43 -14.65
CA PRO A 238 18.03 -7.85 -15.47
C PRO A 238 18.65 -6.68 -16.25
N ASP A 239 17.86 -5.63 -16.54
CA ASP A 239 18.26 -4.48 -17.35
C ASP A 239 18.11 -3.13 -16.65
N GLY A 240 17.84 -3.10 -15.34
CA GLY A 240 17.49 -1.86 -14.61
C GLY A 240 16.19 -1.19 -15.12
N PRO A 241 15.45 -0.43 -14.31
CA PRO A 241 14.51 0.52 -14.88
C PRO A 241 15.30 1.72 -15.44
N HIS A 242 15.20 1.97 -16.74
CA HIS A 242 15.71 3.20 -17.39
C HIS A 242 14.91 4.46 -17.01
N LEU A 243 14.30 4.48 -15.83
CA LEU A 243 13.70 5.66 -15.24
C LEU A 243 14.37 5.81 -13.88
N ILE A 244 15.26 6.81 -13.82
CA ILE A 244 16.30 7.08 -12.81
C ILE A 244 17.57 6.25 -13.06
N GLU A 245 18.48 6.79 -13.87
CA GLU A 245 19.82 6.26 -14.18
C GLU A 245 20.77 6.09 -12.96
N ASN A 246 20.29 6.10 -11.71
CA ASN A 246 21.14 6.10 -10.51
C ASN A 246 20.69 5.20 -9.35
N SER A 247 19.89 4.13 -9.54
CA SER A 247 19.69 3.24 -8.38
C SER A 247 19.37 1.76 -8.65
N PRO A 248 20.29 0.83 -8.33
CA PRO A 248 19.98 -0.59 -8.14
C PRO A 248 18.99 -0.88 -6.98
N ASN A 249 18.44 0.14 -6.31
CA ASN A 249 17.63 0.01 -5.09
C ASN A 249 16.10 -0.02 -5.28
N THR A 250 15.55 0.06 -6.51
CA THR A 250 14.09 0.21 -6.70
C THR A 250 13.26 -0.95 -6.09
N GLY A 251 13.73 -2.20 -6.21
CA GLY A 251 13.10 -3.35 -5.56
C GLY A 251 13.25 -3.33 -4.04
N VAL A 252 14.42 -2.90 -3.54
CA VAL A 252 14.68 -2.77 -2.10
C VAL A 252 13.79 -1.67 -1.50
N ILE A 253 13.63 -0.53 -2.17
CA ILE A 253 12.75 0.58 -1.76
C ILE A 253 11.28 0.13 -1.64
N SER A 254 10.79 -0.63 -2.62
CA SER A 254 9.41 -1.12 -2.62
C SER A 254 9.13 -2.03 -1.41
N VAL A 255 10.05 -2.94 -1.09
CA VAL A 255 9.90 -3.82 0.07
C VAL A 255 10.03 -3.08 1.37
N ARG A 256 10.98 -2.14 1.48
CA ARG A 256 11.11 -1.29 2.66
C ARG A 256 9.80 -0.57 2.97
N TYR A 257 9.19 0.04 1.96
CA TYR A 257 7.91 0.73 2.13
C TYR A 257 6.81 -0.24 2.59
N VAL A 258 6.70 -1.41 1.96
CA VAL A 258 5.73 -2.44 2.36
C VAL A 258 5.93 -2.83 3.82
N PHE A 259 7.15 -3.13 4.22
CA PHE A 259 7.46 -3.55 5.59
C PHE A 259 7.26 -2.42 6.60
N TYR A 260 7.59 -1.20 6.24
CA TYR A 260 7.28 -0.01 7.04
C TYR A 260 5.77 0.17 7.28
N ILE A 261 4.95 0.06 6.24
CA ILE A 261 3.48 0.11 6.37
C ILE A 261 2.95 -1.08 7.18
N LEU A 262 3.56 -2.27 7.03
CA LEU A 262 3.24 -3.43 7.86
C LEU A 262 3.53 -3.16 9.34
N GLY A 263 4.67 -2.54 9.66
CA GLY A 263 5.01 -2.09 11.00
C GLY A 263 3.94 -1.21 11.62
N HIS A 264 3.47 -0.21 10.85
CA HIS A 264 2.35 0.66 11.24
C HIS A 264 1.05 -0.09 11.51
N ARG A 265 0.90 -1.34 11.08
CA ARG A 265 -0.35 -2.09 11.20
C ARG A 265 -0.16 -3.45 11.88
N ILE A 266 1.00 -3.68 12.49
CA ILE A 266 1.45 -5.00 12.97
C ILE A 266 0.54 -5.58 14.05
N THR A 267 -0.03 -4.74 14.91
CA THR A 267 -1.00 -5.14 15.94
C THR A 267 -2.32 -5.68 15.37
N ARG A 268 -2.57 -5.54 14.06
CA ARG A 268 -3.75 -6.04 13.35
C ARG A 268 -3.47 -7.28 12.50
N LEU A 269 -2.23 -7.79 12.49
CA LEU A 269 -1.85 -8.98 11.74
C LEU A 269 -2.26 -10.26 12.47
N SER A 270 -2.69 -11.26 11.71
CA SER A 270 -2.80 -12.62 12.22
C SER A 270 -1.41 -13.26 12.32
N SER A 271 -1.20 -14.14 13.30
CA SER A 271 0.10 -14.80 13.53
C SER A 271 0.62 -15.54 12.29
N ALA A 272 -0.28 -16.16 11.52
CA ALA A 272 0.11 -16.88 10.28
C ALA A 272 0.63 -15.95 9.17
N ALA A 273 0.03 -14.77 8.97
CA ALA A 273 0.50 -13.81 7.97
C ALA A 273 1.86 -13.22 8.38
N PHE A 274 2.03 -13.02 9.68
CA PHE A 274 3.24 -12.50 10.29
C PHE A 274 4.44 -13.46 10.18
N GLU A 275 4.28 -14.74 10.55
CA GLU A 275 5.33 -15.76 10.42
C GLU A 275 5.80 -15.90 8.97
N ARG A 276 4.86 -15.90 8.01
CA ARG A 276 5.16 -16.06 6.59
C ARG A 276 5.93 -14.88 6.01
N LEU A 277 5.56 -13.64 6.38
CA LEU A 277 6.28 -12.44 5.97
C LEU A 277 7.70 -12.41 6.58
N GLY A 278 7.83 -12.81 7.84
CA GLY A 278 9.13 -12.96 8.50
C GLY A 278 10.05 -13.95 7.78
N LEU A 279 9.53 -15.13 7.40
CA LEU A 279 10.27 -16.15 6.65
C LEU A 279 10.69 -15.66 5.24
N ALA A 280 9.82 -14.95 4.53
CA ALA A 280 10.08 -14.47 3.16
C ALA A 280 11.22 -13.44 3.11
N VAL A 281 11.28 -12.54 4.09
CA VAL A 281 12.39 -11.57 4.24
C VAL A 281 13.69 -12.27 4.61
N ARG A 282 13.61 -13.22 5.53
CA ARG A 282 14.77 -13.90 6.11
C ARG A 282 15.54 -14.75 5.09
N ARG A 283 14.85 -15.45 4.19
CA ARG A 283 15.51 -16.30 3.16
C ARG A 283 16.44 -15.54 2.23
N ARG A 284 16.26 -14.23 2.08
CA ARG A 284 17.01 -13.44 1.07
C ARG A 284 18.06 -12.51 1.66
N ASN A 285 18.06 -12.28 2.98
CA ASN A 285 19.02 -11.44 3.71
C ASN A 285 19.35 -10.13 2.97
N LEU A 286 18.31 -9.42 2.53
CA LEU A 286 18.47 -8.26 1.68
C LEU A 286 18.74 -7.04 2.55
N THR A 287 19.96 -6.54 2.47
CA THR A 287 20.38 -5.28 3.08
C THR A 287 20.67 -4.28 1.97
N ASP A 288 20.65 -3.01 2.32
CA ASP A 288 20.82 -1.91 1.38
C ASP A 288 22.19 -1.24 1.40
N GLY A 289 23.15 -1.84 2.11
CA GLY A 289 24.44 -1.22 2.33
C GLY A 289 24.39 0.08 3.13
N CYS A 290 23.26 0.41 3.78
CA CYS A 290 23.14 1.58 4.64
C CYS A 290 24.18 1.52 5.78
N ARG A 291 24.77 2.68 6.09
CA ARG A 291 25.81 2.84 7.13
C ARG A 291 25.29 3.42 8.44
N CYS A 292 23.98 3.54 8.61
CA CYS A 292 23.41 4.07 9.84
C CYS A 292 23.65 3.09 11.00
N ASN A 293 24.10 3.60 12.15
CA ASN A 293 24.40 2.82 13.34
C ASN A 293 23.19 2.06 13.92
N CYS A 294 21.96 2.37 13.46
CA CYS A 294 20.77 1.59 13.78
C CYS A 294 20.81 0.12 13.28
N SER A 295 21.74 -0.23 12.38
CA SER A 295 21.95 -1.60 11.90
C SER A 295 23.42 -1.84 11.54
N THR A 296 23.94 -3.03 11.87
CA THR A 296 25.34 -3.41 11.59
C THR A 296 25.60 -3.82 10.14
N ILE A 297 24.58 -4.26 9.41
CA ILE A 297 24.71 -4.84 8.06
C ILE A 297 23.90 -4.08 6.99
N GLY A 298 23.32 -2.94 7.36
CA GLY A 298 22.38 -2.17 6.55
C GLY A 298 20.91 -2.48 6.85
N CYS A 299 20.04 -1.55 6.46
CA CYS A 299 18.61 -1.63 6.75
C CYS A 299 17.94 -2.71 5.89
N ASN A 300 17.57 -3.82 6.52
CA ASN A 300 16.76 -4.86 5.92
C ASN A 300 15.25 -4.60 6.12
N PRO A 301 14.35 -5.36 5.49
CA PRO A 301 12.91 -5.17 5.66
C PRO A 301 12.41 -5.33 7.10
N PHE A 302 13.07 -6.15 7.94
CA PHE A 302 12.75 -6.25 9.36
C PHE A 302 13.00 -4.90 10.06
N ILE A 303 14.16 -4.27 9.86
CA ILE A 303 14.48 -2.93 10.40
C ILE A 303 13.40 -1.90 10.01
N TRP A 304 12.95 -1.91 8.74
CA TRP A 304 11.91 -0.99 8.29
C TRP A 304 10.54 -1.24 8.91
N MET A 305 10.17 -2.50 9.13
CA MET A 305 8.97 -2.85 9.89
C MET A 305 9.05 -2.36 11.33
N MET A 306 10.21 -2.52 11.98
CA MET A 306 10.41 -2.02 13.34
C MET A 306 10.29 -0.49 13.41
N LYS A 307 10.85 0.25 12.44
CA LYS A 307 10.67 1.71 12.34
C LYS A 307 9.21 2.12 12.25
N GLY A 308 8.45 1.52 11.34
CA GLY A 308 7.02 1.82 11.19
C GLY A 308 6.20 1.51 12.45
N MET A 309 6.58 0.46 13.18
CA MET A 309 5.95 0.12 14.46
C MET A 309 6.20 1.19 15.54
N MET A 310 7.44 1.69 15.61
CA MET A 310 7.87 2.62 16.65
C MET A 310 7.46 4.09 16.40
N GLU A 311 7.41 4.54 15.14
CA GLU A 311 6.99 5.92 14.80
C GLU A 311 5.52 6.23 15.18
N ARG A 312 4.67 5.22 15.33
CA ARG A 312 3.30 5.35 15.84
C ARG A 312 3.23 5.88 17.29
N GLY A 313 4.40 5.93 17.95
CA GLY A 313 4.66 6.23 19.36
C GLY A 313 4.44 7.66 19.81
N GLY A 314 4.62 8.64 18.92
CA GLY A 314 5.12 9.95 19.34
C GLY A 314 6.62 9.88 19.70
N LYS A 315 7.26 11.03 19.93
CA LYS A 315 8.70 11.07 20.28
C LYS A 315 8.98 10.32 21.60
N TYR A 316 10.03 9.52 21.59
CA TYR A 316 10.79 8.94 22.72
C TYR A 316 9.95 8.45 23.92
N ASN A 317 9.35 7.26 23.80
CA ASN A 317 8.72 6.58 24.94
C ASN A 317 9.18 5.10 25.03
N ALA A 318 10.13 4.84 25.92
CA ALA A 318 10.69 3.52 26.16
C ALA A 318 9.63 2.49 26.59
N GLU A 319 8.64 2.88 27.42
CA GLU A 319 7.58 1.95 27.87
C GLU A 319 6.75 1.43 26.72
N ARG A 320 6.42 2.32 25.78
CA ARG A 320 5.65 1.97 24.61
C ARG A 320 6.44 1.07 23.67
N TYR A 321 7.73 1.32 23.50
CA TYR A 321 8.60 0.44 22.71
C TYR A 321 8.71 -0.95 23.32
N ALA A 322 8.94 -1.04 24.64
CA ALA A 322 8.96 -2.31 25.36
C ALA A 322 7.66 -3.09 25.20
N SER A 323 6.50 -2.42 25.32
CA SER A 323 5.19 -3.05 25.14
C SER A 323 4.96 -3.56 23.72
N HIS A 324 5.36 -2.79 22.69
CA HIS A 324 5.25 -3.25 21.30
C HIS A 324 6.16 -4.45 21.02
N MET A 325 7.39 -4.44 21.56
CA MET A 325 8.31 -5.57 21.42
C MET A 325 7.81 -6.82 22.13
N PHE A 326 7.25 -6.67 23.33
CA PHE A 326 6.61 -7.76 24.06
C PHE A 326 5.51 -8.41 23.22
N ASP A 327 4.56 -7.61 22.70
CA ASP A 327 3.46 -8.12 21.88
C ASP A 327 3.95 -8.76 20.56
N TYR A 328 4.98 -8.17 19.93
CA TYR A 328 5.60 -8.70 18.72
C TYR A 328 6.21 -10.08 18.98
N PHE A 329 7.11 -10.18 19.96
CA PHE A 329 7.85 -11.42 20.22
C PHE A 329 7.00 -12.50 20.91
N SER A 330 5.89 -12.14 21.56
CA SER A 330 4.93 -13.12 22.09
C SER A 330 4.24 -13.95 21.00
N LYS A 331 4.31 -13.48 19.74
CA LYS A 331 3.72 -14.14 18.56
C LYS A 331 4.78 -14.81 17.68
N CYS A 332 6.05 -14.65 18.00
CA CYS A 332 7.16 -15.22 17.25
C CYS A 332 7.49 -16.62 17.78
N ASP A 333 7.87 -17.53 16.88
CA ASP A 333 8.53 -18.76 17.29
C ASP A 333 9.98 -18.49 17.78
N HIS A 334 10.55 -19.48 18.47
CA HIS A 334 11.90 -19.41 19.03
C HIS A 334 12.97 -19.16 17.95
N GLN A 335 12.82 -19.77 16.77
CA GLN A 335 13.77 -19.60 15.67
C GLN A 335 13.78 -18.15 15.14
N LEU A 336 12.61 -17.52 15.06
CA LEU A 336 12.47 -16.13 14.63
C LEU A 336 13.06 -15.18 15.66
N ILE A 337 12.84 -15.45 16.95
CA ILE A 337 13.48 -14.72 18.06
C ILE A 337 15.00 -14.79 17.93
N ALA A 338 15.57 -16.00 17.86
CA ALA A 338 17.01 -16.22 17.79
C ALA A 338 17.68 -15.52 16.59
N LEU A 339 16.94 -15.31 15.50
CA LEU A 339 17.44 -14.67 14.28
C LEU A 339 17.27 -13.16 14.23
N THR A 340 16.41 -12.58 15.08
CA THR A 340 16.03 -11.15 14.99
C THR A 340 16.28 -10.35 16.26
N TYR A 341 16.55 -11.00 17.39
CA TYR A 341 16.67 -10.33 18.68
C TYR A 341 17.77 -9.26 18.71
N THR A 342 18.95 -9.51 18.13
CA THR A 342 20.06 -8.54 18.08
C THR A 342 19.67 -7.28 17.33
N ALA A 343 19.10 -7.46 16.13
CA ALA A 343 18.59 -6.36 15.31
C ALA A 343 17.47 -5.58 16.01
N ALA A 344 16.59 -6.27 16.75
CA ALA A 344 15.50 -5.67 17.51
C ALA A 344 16.00 -4.83 18.68
N ILE A 345 16.93 -5.37 19.48
CA ILE A 345 17.58 -4.67 20.59
C ILE A 345 18.26 -3.42 20.06
N ARG A 346 19.07 -3.57 19.02
CA ARG A 346 19.84 -2.46 18.45
C ARG A 346 18.96 -1.31 17.97
N ILE A 347 17.93 -1.59 17.17
CA ILE A 347 17.05 -0.53 16.65
C ILE A 347 16.18 0.09 17.74
N ALA A 348 15.69 -0.71 18.70
CA ALA A 348 14.89 -0.19 19.80
C ALA A 348 15.70 0.75 20.70
N THR A 349 16.90 0.33 21.08
CA THR A 349 17.80 1.15 21.90
C THR A 349 18.21 2.41 21.15
N PHE A 350 18.52 2.30 19.85
CA PHE A 350 18.85 3.46 19.00
C PHE A 350 17.73 4.50 19.03
N GLN A 351 16.48 4.07 18.82
CA GLN A 351 15.35 4.98 18.82
C GLN A 351 14.95 5.48 20.21
N ALA A 352 15.17 4.69 21.25
CA ALA A 352 14.91 5.12 22.63
C ALA A 352 15.85 6.25 23.06
N LEU A 353 17.11 6.22 22.60
CA LEU A 353 18.16 7.17 22.98
C LEU A 353 18.10 8.53 22.27
N GLY A 354 17.14 8.78 21.38
CA GLY A 354 17.14 10.06 20.67
C GLY A 354 17.79 10.05 19.29
N LEU A 355 18.59 9.02 18.98
CA LEU A 355 19.57 9.06 17.89
C LEU A 355 18.94 9.31 16.52
N THR A 356 19.61 10.12 15.72
CA THR A 356 19.11 10.53 14.41
C THR A 356 19.41 9.45 13.38
N HIS A 357 18.36 9.02 12.68
CA HIS A 357 18.50 8.06 11.60
C HIS A 357 19.16 8.70 10.37
N THR A 358 20.41 8.34 10.09
CA THR A 358 21.13 8.66 8.84
C THR A 358 20.86 7.64 7.71
N CYS A 359 20.01 6.66 7.98
CA CYS A 359 19.58 5.67 6.99
C CYS A 359 18.59 6.25 6.00
N CYS A 360 18.42 5.58 4.85
CA CYS A 360 17.50 5.99 3.81
C CYS A 360 16.12 6.34 4.40
N ASN A 361 15.71 7.59 4.30
CA ASN A 361 14.34 8.00 4.59
C ASN A 361 13.42 7.49 3.47
N PRO A 362 12.12 7.24 3.75
CA PRO A 362 11.13 7.01 2.70
C PRO A 362 11.15 8.21 1.72
N PRO A 363 10.68 8.05 0.46
CA PRO A 363 11.13 8.74 -0.77
C PRO A 363 11.09 10.29 -0.86
N ASN A 364 11.00 11.01 0.25
CA ASN A 364 10.98 12.46 0.33
C ASN A 364 12.28 13.11 0.86
N ALA A 365 13.30 12.36 1.27
CA ALA A 365 14.57 12.96 1.69
C ALA A 365 15.64 12.78 0.62
N ALA A 366 15.80 13.81 -0.21
CA ALA A 366 17.01 14.03 -0.97
C ALA A 366 17.91 14.93 -0.11
N GLU A 367 18.66 14.35 0.82
CA GLU A 367 19.68 15.07 1.58
C GLU A 367 21.01 14.30 1.46
N GLY A 368 22.09 15.06 1.31
CA GLY A 368 23.39 14.59 0.82
C GLY A 368 24.17 13.76 1.85
N ASP A 369 25.19 13.05 1.36
CA ASP A 369 26.09 12.21 2.17
C ASP A 369 26.89 13.06 3.19
N ASP A 370 27.11 14.36 2.90
CA ASP A 370 27.87 15.30 3.73
C ASP A 370 27.24 15.57 5.11
N ASP A 371 25.95 15.26 5.30
CA ASP A 371 25.27 15.44 6.59
C ASP A 371 25.45 14.25 7.55
N VAL A 372 25.79 13.06 7.04
CA VAL A 372 25.86 11.83 7.84
C VAL A 372 27.01 11.86 8.84
N ASP A 373 28.19 12.26 8.38
CA ASP A 373 29.39 12.32 9.23
C ASP A 373 29.22 13.40 10.31
N ASN A 374 28.67 14.56 9.95
CA ASN A 374 28.35 15.63 10.90
C ASN A 374 27.36 15.18 11.98
N ILE A 375 26.26 14.51 11.60
CA ILE A 375 25.29 13.96 12.57
C ILE A 375 25.94 12.93 13.50
N ASN A 376 26.78 12.05 12.95
CA ASN A 376 27.46 11.04 13.75
C ASN A 376 28.49 11.65 14.72
N GLU A 377 29.22 12.69 14.29
CA GLU A 377 30.15 13.44 15.15
C GLU A 377 29.41 14.16 16.28
N GLU A 378 28.29 14.84 15.97
CA GLU A 378 27.44 15.51 16.96
C GLU A 378 26.86 14.53 18.00
N GLN A 379 26.62 13.28 17.61
CA GLN A 379 26.02 12.24 18.45
C GLN A 379 27.01 11.17 18.92
N ALA A 380 28.33 11.40 18.80
CA ALA A 380 29.36 10.38 19.02
C ALA A 380 29.30 9.74 20.43
N SER A 381 29.07 10.54 21.47
CA SER A 381 28.94 10.05 22.85
C SER A 381 27.72 9.15 23.05
N LEU A 382 26.58 9.54 22.48
CA LEU A 382 25.36 8.72 22.52
C LEU A 382 25.48 7.45 21.67
N LEU A 383 26.27 7.49 20.59
CA LEU A 383 26.58 6.32 19.75
C LEU A 383 27.48 5.33 20.48
N GLU A 384 28.53 5.79 21.16
CA GLU A 384 29.36 4.93 22.02
C GLU A 384 28.50 4.26 23.10
N PHE A 385 27.66 5.07 23.76
CA PHE A 385 26.73 4.58 24.77
C PHE A 385 25.69 3.58 24.22
N HIS A 386 25.23 3.78 22.99
CA HIS A 386 24.36 2.85 22.28
C HIS A 386 25.02 1.48 22.09
N GLU A 387 26.29 1.44 21.66
CA GLU A 387 27.02 0.17 21.50
C GLU A 387 27.18 -0.57 22.83
N GLU A 388 27.54 0.14 23.90
CA GLU A 388 27.67 -0.44 25.24
C GLU A 388 26.37 -1.09 25.71
N LEU A 389 25.26 -0.37 25.57
CA LEU A 389 23.93 -0.89 25.92
C LEU A 389 23.52 -2.07 25.06
N VAL A 390 23.83 -2.06 23.75
CA VAL A 390 23.51 -3.19 22.87
C VAL A 390 24.26 -4.44 23.30
N VAL A 391 25.55 -4.33 23.62
CA VAL A 391 26.35 -5.46 24.13
C VAL A 391 25.82 -5.97 25.47
N GLU A 392 25.46 -5.07 26.39
CA GLU A 392 24.83 -5.40 27.67
C GLU A 392 23.52 -6.18 27.44
N PHE A 393 22.64 -5.64 26.61
CA PHE A 393 21.33 -6.22 26.33
C PHE A 393 21.38 -7.53 25.57
N GLU A 394 22.29 -7.69 24.60
CA GLU A 394 22.45 -8.96 23.89
C GLU A 394 22.88 -10.08 24.83
N LYS A 395 23.78 -9.78 25.78
CA LYS A 395 24.21 -10.73 26.81
C LYS A 395 23.06 -11.11 27.74
N GLU A 396 22.27 -10.15 28.19
CA GLU A 396 21.12 -10.40 29.05
C GLU A 396 20.01 -11.16 28.30
N ALA A 397 19.72 -10.79 27.06
CA ALA A 397 18.71 -11.44 26.22
C ALA A 397 18.97 -12.95 26.02
N LEU A 398 20.23 -13.38 25.94
CA LEU A 398 20.57 -14.79 25.83
C LEU A 398 20.05 -15.64 27.01
N LYS A 399 19.88 -15.04 28.20
CA LYS A 399 19.29 -15.73 29.37
C LYS A 399 17.80 -16.02 29.19
N PHE A 400 17.11 -15.25 28.35
CA PHE A 400 15.69 -15.44 28.04
C PHE A 400 15.46 -16.31 26.80
N ILE A 401 16.48 -16.46 25.96
CA ILE A 401 16.42 -17.27 24.73
C ILE A 401 16.85 -18.72 25.00
N ASN A 402 17.88 -18.96 25.82
CA ASN A 402 18.49 -20.30 25.93
C ASN A 402 17.82 -21.25 26.95
N TYR A 403 16.92 -20.78 27.82
CA TYR A 403 16.34 -21.59 28.89
C TYR A 403 14.90 -21.99 28.56
N GLU A 404 14.75 -23.12 27.85
CA GLU A 404 13.47 -23.56 27.31
C GLU A 404 12.56 -24.33 28.27
N HIS A 405 12.92 -24.64 29.52
CA HIS A 405 12.22 -25.75 30.18
C HIS A 405 11.82 -25.71 31.66
N ASP A 406 11.99 -24.63 32.42
CA ASP A 406 11.54 -24.62 33.83
C ASP A 406 11.06 -23.24 34.30
N GLY A 407 9.81 -22.88 33.97
CA GLY A 407 9.11 -21.72 34.55
C GLY A 407 9.85 -20.36 34.43
N CYS A 408 10.87 -20.28 33.57
CA CYS A 408 11.74 -19.13 33.40
C CYS A 408 11.13 -18.12 32.42
N GLN A 409 11.52 -16.87 32.61
CA GLN A 409 11.09 -15.72 31.81
C GLN A 409 11.40 -15.94 30.32
N SER A 410 10.42 -15.64 29.47
CA SER A 410 10.50 -15.76 28.03
C SER A 410 11.16 -14.52 27.40
N PHE A 411 11.67 -14.61 26.16
CA PHE A 411 12.24 -13.43 25.48
C PHE A 411 11.31 -12.20 25.39
N PRO A 412 9.97 -12.33 25.26
CA PRO A 412 9.07 -11.20 25.47
C PRO A 412 9.28 -10.48 26.81
N ASP A 413 9.45 -11.23 27.91
CA ASP A 413 9.59 -10.68 29.26
C ASP A 413 10.84 -9.81 29.40
N PHE A 414 11.93 -10.11 28.68
CA PHE A 414 13.16 -9.29 28.64
C PHE A 414 12.86 -7.81 28.38
N TRP A 415 11.90 -7.51 27.49
CA TRP A 415 11.55 -6.14 27.15
C TRP A 415 10.89 -5.40 28.32
N MET A 416 10.05 -6.10 29.07
CA MET A 416 9.27 -5.55 30.17
C MET A 416 10.01 -5.55 31.51
N THR A 417 11.06 -6.36 31.66
CA THR A 417 11.80 -6.51 32.92
C THR A 417 13.20 -5.90 32.86
N CYS A 418 13.99 -6.20 31.82
CA CYS A 418 15.38 -5.80 31.72
C CYS A 418 15.55 -4.53 30.88
N TRP A 419 15.08 -4.56 29.63
CA TRP A 419 15.34 -3.49 28.67
C TRP A 419 14.73 -2.15 29.13
N ILE A 420 13.43 -2.14 29.46
CA ILE A 420 12.73 -0.91 29.87
C ILE A 420 13.32 -0.29 31.14
N ALA A 421 13.67 -1.12 32.13
CA ALA A 421 14.19 -0.65 33.41
C ALA A 421 15.54 0.04 33.21
N ARG A 422 16.43 -0.59 32.43
CA ARG A 422 17.76 -0.08 32.15
C ARG A 422 17.73 1.17 31.27
N VAL A 423 16.90 1.18 30.21
CA VAL A 423 16.75 2.35 29.34
C VAL A 423 16.19 3.54 30.11
N LYS A 424 15.25 3.33 31.03
CA LYS A 424 14.77 4.42 31.91
C LYS A 424 15.86 4.95 32.81
N GLU A 425 16.61 4.09 33.49
CA GLU A 425 17.74 4.50 34.32
C GLU A 425 18.74 5.36 33.54
N VAL A 426 19.01 4.97 32.29
CA VAL A 426 19.87 5.73 31.37
C VAL A 426 19.28 7.08 31.02
N LEU A 427 18.02 7.11 30.57
CA LEU A 427 17.36 8.35 30.18
C LEU A 427 17.23 9.30 31.37
N ASP A 428 16.95 8.78 32.56
CA ASP A 428 16.91 9.55 33.81
C ASP A 428 18.29 10.14 34.18
N LYS A 429 19.40 9.46 33.83
CA LYS A 429 20.75 10.01 33.99
C LYS A 429 21.06 11.08 32.96
N LEU A 430 20.72 10.85 31.69
CA LEU A 430 20.92 11.82 30.61
C LEU A 430 20.06 13.08 30.80
N ASP A 431 18.82 12.94 31.26
CA ASP A 431 17.94 14.05 31.64
C ASP A 431 18.34 14.66 32.99
N GLY A 432 18.98 13.86 33.85
CA GLY A 432 19.45 14.21 35.19
C GLY A 432 20.75 15.02 35.21
N ASP A 433 21.49 15.04 34.10
CA ASP A 433 22.57 15.99 33.84
C ASP A 433 21.97 17.39 33.64
N LYS A 434 21.54 17.98 34.76
CA LYS A 434 21.39 19.43 34.85
C LYS A 434 22.72 20.01 34.42
N LEU A 435 22.68 20.85 33.37
CA LEU A 435 23.80 21.71 33.00
C LEU A 435 24.48 22.21 34.27
N THR A 436 25.77 21.97 34.36
CA THR A 436 26.57 22.53 35.45
C THR A 436 26.37 24.04 35.47
N ASP A 437 26.53 24.66 36.65
CA ASP A 437 26.40 26.11 36.74
C ASP A 437 27.38 26.83 35.79
N GLU A 438 28.53 26.21 35.47
CA GLU A 438 29.45 26.69 34.44
C GLU A 438 28.88 26.59 33.01
N GLU A 439 28.31 25.45 32.61
CA GLU A 439 27.71 25.29 31.27
C GLU A 439 26.48 26.17 31.09
N ARG A 440 25.67 26.30 32.15
CA ARG A 440 24.51 27.17 32.17
C ARG A 440 24.91 28.63 31.98
N LYS A 441 25.96 29.07 32.68
CA LYS A 441 26.51 30.42 32.56
C LYS A 441 27.17 30.64 31.20
N GLY A 442 27.88 29.64 30.66
CA GLY A 442 28.45 29.71 29.32
C GLY A 442 27.39 29.85 28.22
N ALA A 443 26.25 29.17 28.37
CA ALA A 443 25.10 29.33 27.49
C ALA A 443 24.45 30.71 27.61
N GLU A 444 24.34 31.25 28.83
CA GLU A 444 23.86 32.62 29.08
C GLU A 444 24.80 33.68 28.46
N ASP A 445 26.11 33.46 28.53
CA ASP A 445 27.14 34.37 27.97
C ASP A 445 27.08 34.47 26.44
N ILE A 446 26.60 33.43 25.74
CA ILE A 446 26.32 33.46 24.29
C ILE A 446 24.88 33.89 23.96
N GLY A 447 24.11 34.33 24.96
CA GLY A 447 22.78 34.94 24.79
C GLY A 447 21.58 33.99 24.93
N VAL A 448 21.79 32.74 25.38
CA VAL A 448 20.68 31.81 25.68
C VAL A 448 19.94 32.30 26.93
N ARG A 449 18.65 32.61 26.81
CA ARG A 449 17.78 32.89 27.96
C ARG A 449 17.00 31.64 28.34
N TRP A 450 17.10 31.22 29.59
CA TRP A 450 16.28 30.13 30.13
C TRP A 450 14.87 30.63 30.39
N CYS A 451 13.88 30.07 29.68
CA CYS A 451 12.48 30.26 30.05
C CYS A 451 12.22 29.56 31.38
N GLU A 452 11.61 30.25 32.35
CA GLU A 452 11.18 29.62 33.59
C GLU A 452 10.25 28.44 33.29
N PRO A 453 10.31 27.35 34.10
CA PRO A 453 9.43 26.22 33.91
C PRO A 453 7.98 26.73 33.96
N VAL A 454 7.26 26.48 32.88
CA VAL A 454 5.83 26.80 32.78
C VAL A 454 5.15 26.09 33.96
N LEU A 455 4.78 26.86 34.99
CA LEU A 455 3.96 26.41 36.10
C LEU A 455 2.79 25.63 35.48
N GLU A 456 2.59 24.42 35.99
CA GLU A 456 1.55 23.43 35.63
C GLU A 456 0.50 23.98 34.67
N LYS A 457 0.45 23.39 33.46
CA LYS A 457 -0.55 23.64 32.42
C LYS A 457 -1.90 23.99 33.06
N GLN A 458 -2.21 25.29 33.14
CA GLN A 458 -3.57 25.73 33.40
C GLN A 458 -4.44 24.99 32.38
N LYS A 459 -5.49 24.32 32.85
CA LYS A 459 -6.44 23.61 32.00
C LYS A 459 -6.80 24.53 30.84
N ARG A 460 -6.33 24.19 29.64
CA ARG A 460 -6.59 25.00 28.45
C ARG A 460 -8.11 25.11 28.31
N PRO A 461 -8.68 26.33 28.29
CA PRO A 461 -10.13 26.51 28.32
C PRO A 461 -10.82 26.00 27.05
N TYR A 462 -10.07 25.84 25.96
CA TYR A 462 -10.60 25.47 24.64
C TYR A 462 -9.96 24.18 24.10
N ASN A 463 -10.71 23.50 23.22
CA ASN A 463 -10.29 22.27 22.55
C ASN A 463 -9.28 22.59 21.43
N ILE A 464 -8.18 21.84 21.33
CA ILE A 464 -7.11 22.04 20.32
C ILE A 464 -7.58 22.02 18.85
N ARG A 465 -8.78 21.51 18.57
CA ARG A 465 -9.38 21.50 17.23
C ARG A 465 -10.35 22.66 16.99
N SER A 466 -10.61 23.51 17.97
CA SER A 466 -11.54 24.63 17.86
C SER A 466 -10.80 25.91 17.43
N LEU A 467 -11.49 26.82 16.75
CA LEU A 467 -10.91 28.09 16.31
C LEU A 467 -10.49 28.95 17.51
N GLU A 468 -11.26 28.89 18.59
CA GLU A 468 -11.04 29.60 19.85
C GLU A 468 -9.72 29.19 20.51
N TYR A 469 -9.27 27.93 20.32
CA TYR A 469 -7.95 27.51 20.79
C TYR A 469 -6.84 28.26 20.05
N TYR A 470 -6.91 28.34 18.72
CA TYR A 470 -5.88 29.04 17.94
C TYR A 470 -5.91 30.55 18.19
N MET A 471 -7.10 31.12 18.40
CA MET A 471 -7.24 32.53 18.77
C MET A 471 -6.62 32.80 20.15
N HIS A 472 -6.91 31.96 21.14
CA HIS A 472 -6.31 32.06 22.47
C HIS A 472 -4.77 31.89 22.43
N GLU A 473 -4.23 30.96 21.65
CA GLU A 473 -2.78 30.81 21.51
C GLU A 473 -2.15 32.03 20.81
N LEU A 474 -2.85 32.66 19.86
CA LEU A 474 -2.39 33.89 19.21
C LEU A 474 -2.39 35.07 20.19
N ASP A 475 -3.41 35.20 21.04
CA ASP A 475 -3.48 36.25 22.07
C ASP A 475 -2.37 36.11 23.12
N LEU A 476 -1.94 34.88 23.44
CA LEU A 476 -0.79 34.62 24.31
C LEU A 476 0.55 35.01 23.69
N ILE A 477 0.69 34.89 22.36
CA ILE A 477 1.94 35.22 21.64
C ILE A 477 2.01 36.72 21.37
N PHE A 478 0.88 37.36 21.10
CA PHE A 478 0.78 38.77 20.71
C PHE A 478 -0.20 39.56 21.59
N PRO A 479 0.09 39.74 22.89
CA PRO A 479 -0.82 40.42 23.83
C PRO A 479 -1.09 41.89 23.46
N GLU A 480 -0.27 42.45 22.56
CA GLU A 480 -0.34 43.82 22.04
C GLU A 480 -1.55 44.06 21.12
N TYR A 481 -2.14 42.99 20.57
CA TYR A 481 -3.30 43.03 19.66
C TYR A 481 -4.65 42.85 20.37
N ASN A 482 -4.70 42.98 21.69
CA ASN A 482 -5.91 42.96 22.53
C ASN A 482 -6.84 44.19 22.34
N GLN A 483 -7.10 44.61 21.10
CA GLN A 483 -8.22 45.50 20.82
C GLN A 483 -9.47 44.67 20.57
N PRO A 484 -10.62 45.02 21.18
CA PRO A 484 -11.89 44.38 20.85
C PRO A 484 -12.19 44.64 19.37
N TRP A 485 -12.49 43.56 18.64
CA TRP A 485 -12.87 43.63 17.23
C TRP A 485 -14.14 44.47 17.05
N PRO A 486 -14.27 45.26 15.97
CA PRO A 486 -15.49 45.99 15.68
C PRO A 486 -16.68 45.03 15.59
N GLU A 487 -17.77 45.37 16.28
CA GLU A 487 -18.99 44.55 16.42
C GLU A 487 -19.74 44.28 15.08
N ASP A 488 -19.23 44.83 13.97
CA ASP A 488 -19.91 44.87 12.67
C ASP A 488 -19.75 43.57 11.83
N LEU A 489 -18.97 42.59 12.29
CA LEU A 489 -18.77 41.33 11.55
C LEU A 489 -19.82 40.25 11.82
N ASN A 490 -20.75 40.46 12.77
CA ASN A 490 -21.79 39.50 13.12
C ASN A 490 -23.10 39.61 12.33
N GLN A 491 -23.20 40.48 11.31
CA GLN A 491 -24.46 40.71 10.59
C GLN A 491 -24.62 40.02 9.24
N ASN A 492 -23.70 39.17 8.77
CA ASN A 492 -23.83 38.55 7.44
C ASN A 492 -23.67 37.02 7.40
N LEU A 493 -24.22 36.32 8.39
CA LEU A 493 -24.51 34.89 8.28
C LEU A 493 -25.88 34.59 8.91
N SER A 494 -26.94 34.82 8.14
CA SER A 494 -28.29 34.27 8.37
C SER A 494 -28.77 33.51 7.15
#